data_AF-A0A7K7L4B7-F1
#
_entry.id   AF-A0A7K7L4B7-F1
#
_cell.length_a   1.000
_cell.length_b   1.000
_cell.length_c   1.000
_cell.angle_alpha   90.00
_cell.angle_beta   90.00
_cell.angle_gamma   90.00
#
_symmetry.space_group_name_H-M   'P 1'
#
loop_
_entity.id
_entity.type
_entity.pdbx_description
1 polymer ?
#
loop_
_entity_poly.entity_id
_entity_poly.type
_entity_poly.pdbx_seq_one_letter_code
_entity_poly.pdbx_strand_id
1 'polypeptide(L)'
;KHEWEKHGTCAATLEVLNSQKKYFGKTLELYQHVNLNGCASDLINYTSFLIFQMTAIKEGLTKFYGVTPKIQCLPPEEGEKAQTIGQIEFCFTKELQLRNCTEPKGESSRLQTDLQLGTRELSVCNDTLPVYYPSQVQ
;
A
#
# COMPACT_ATOMS: atom_id res chain seq x y z
N LYS A 1 -4.44 9.64 16.68
CA LYS A 1 -3.40 9.63 17.74
C LYS A 1 -2.21 8.77 17.33
N HIS A 2 -2.40 7.45 17.15
CA HIS A 2 -1.33 6.50 16.75
C HIS A 2 -0.49 6.99 15.56
N GLU A 3 -1.12 7.34 14.44
CA GLU A 3 -0.42 7.83 13.24
C GLU A 3 0.46 9.06 13.46
N TRP A 4 0.02 10.00 14.29
CA TRP A 4 0.81 11.20 14.57
C TRP A 4 2.02 10.86 15.43
N GLU A 5 1.82 10.15 16.54
CA GLU A 5 2.88 9.84 17.48
C GLU A 5 3.96 8.94 16.86
N LYS A 6 3.54 7.97 16.04
CA LYS A 6 4.43 6.99 15.41
C LYS A 6 5.10 7.50 14.12
N HIS A 7 4.39 8.31 13.31
CA HIS A 7 4.86 8.69 11.97
C HIS A 7 4.93 10.22 11.77
N GLY A 8 3.90 10.95 12.20
CA GLY A 8 3.80 12.39 12.01
C GLY A 8 4.91 13.21 12.69
N THR A 9 5.36 12.79 13.87
CA THR A 9 6.47 13.44 14.61
C THR A 9 7.79 13.42 13.83
N CYS A 10 8.11 12.33 13.14
CA CYS A 10 9.27 12.23 12.26
C CYS A 10 9.10 13.07 10.98
N ALA A 11 7.90 13.04 10.40
CA ALA A 11 7.56 13.81 9.21
C ALA A 11 7.57 15.33 9.45
N ALA A 12 7.37 15.77 10.70
CA ALA A 12 7.36 17.16 11.11
C ALA A 12 8.69 17.92 10.91
N THR A 13 9.76 17.20 10.53
CA THR A 13 11.00 17.82 10.02
C THR A 13 10.79 18.62 8.73
N LEU A 14 9.71 18.33 7.98
CA LEU A 14 9.27 19.10 6.83
C LEU A 14 8.29 20.19 7.26
N GLU A 15 8.54 21.44 6.85
CA GLU A 15 7.70 22.59 7.20
C GLU A 15 6.23 22.40 6.78
N VAL A 16 6.00 21.73 5.65
CA VAL A 16 4.65 21.43 5.13
C VAL A 16 3.90 20.38 5.94
N LEU A 17 4.56 19.68 6.88
CA LEU A 17 3.98 18.65 7.76
C LEU A 17 4.20 18.93 9.27
N ASN A 18 4.79 20.07 9.64
CA ASN A 18 5.31 20.34 10.99
C ASN A 18 4.28 20.60 12.10
N SER A 19 3.01 20.25 11.88
CA SER A 19 1.97 20.23 12.90
C SER A 19 0.96 19.14 12.58
N GLN A 20 0.19 18.70 13.58
CA GLN A 20 -0.88 17.72 13.36
C GLN A 20 -1.84 18.15 12.24
N LYS A 21 -2.28 19.42 12.27
CA LYS A 21 -3.20 19.95 11.26
C LYS A 21 -2.60 19.89 9.85
N LYS A 22 -1.32 20.27 9.70
CA LYS A 22 -0.60 20.20 8.42
C LYS A 22 -0.40 18.77 7.95
N TYR A 23 0.05 17.87 8.83
CA TYR A 23 0.25 16.46 8.54
C TYR A 23 -1.02 15.78 8.04
N PHE A 24 -2.10 15.82 8.81
CA PHE A 24 -3.36 15.17 8.42
C PHE A 24 -4.02 15.85 7.21
N GLY A 25 -3.97 17.19 7.13
CA GLY A 25 -4.48 17.93 5.98
C GLY A 25 -3.75 17.55 4.69
N LYS A 26 -2.42 17.52 4.72
CA LYS A 26 -1.61 17.16 3.56
C LYS A 26 -1.78 15.69 3.17
N THR A 27 -1.88 14.78 4.14
CA THR A 27 -2.17 13.36 3.86
C THR A 27 -3.52 13.19 3.16
N LEU A 28 -4.55 13.94 3.55
CA LEU A 28 -5.85 13.91 2.88
C LEU A 28 -5.77 14.48 1.45
N GLU A 29 -5.04 15.57 1.24
CA GLU A 29 -4.79 16.12 -0.11
C GLU A 29 -4.06 15.11 -1.00
N LEU A 30 -3.03 14.43 -0.48
CA LEU A 30 -2.30 13.39 -1.23
C LEU A 30 -3.20 12.18 -1.53
N TYR A 31 -4.04 11.76 -0.59
CA TYR A 31 -5.03 10.70 -0.80
C TYR A 31 -5.99 11.04 -1.94
N GLN A 32 -6.51 12.27 -1.95
CA GLN A 32 -7.37 12.76 -3.03
C GLN A 32 -6.64 12.87 -4.36
N HIS A 33 -5.37 13.28 -4.35
CA HIS A 33 -4.54 13.39 -5.56
C HIS A 33 -4.25 12.01 -6.17
N VAL A 34 -3.93 11.00 -5.34
CA VAL A 34 -3.72 9.62 -5.79
C VAL A 34 -5.02 9.03 -6.33
N ASN A 35 -6.16 9.29 -5.70
CA ASN A 35 -7.48 8.84 -6.15
C ASN A 35 -7.50 7.36 -6.60
N LEU A 36 -7.07 6.45 -5.72
CA LEU A 36 -6.97 5.02 -6.05
C LEU A 36 -8.31 4.42 -6.51
N ASN A 37 -9.43 4.90 -5.97
CA ASN A 37 -10.76 4.44 -6.36
C ASN A 37 -11.10 4.75 -7.83
N GLY A 38 -10.62 5.89 -8.34
CA GLY A 38 -10.75 6.23 -9.76
C GLY A 38 -9.99 5.23 -10.64
N CYS A 39 -8.72 4.94 -10.30
CA CYS A 39 -7.91 3.95 -11.00
C CYS A 39 -8.48 2.52 -10.90
N ALA A 40 -8.92 2.11 -9.70
CA ALA A 40 -9.47 0.78 -9.47
C ALA A 40 -10.74 0.54 -10.29
N SER A 41 -11.59 1.57 -10.45
CA SER A 41 -12.79 1.48 -11.30
C SER A 41 -12.43 1.24 -12.77
N ASP A 42 -11.37 1.89 -13.26
CA ASP A 42 -10.84 1.67 -14.61
C ASP A 42 -10.20 0.30 -14.78
N LEU A 43 -9.57 -0.26 -13.74
CA LEU A 43 -8.97 -1.60 -13.77
C LEU A 43 -10.03 -2.72 -13.67
N ILE A 44 -11.05 -2.54 -12.84
CA ILE A 44 -12.07 -3.56 -12.52
C ILE A 44 -13.15 -3.65 -13.62
N ASN A 45 -13.46 -2.55 -14.32
CA ASN A 45 -14.43 -2.56 -15.43
C ASN A 45 -14.09 -3.56 -16.56
N TYR A 46 -12.85 -4.06 -16.63
CA TYR A 46 -12.42 -5.03 -17.65
C TYR A 46 -12.64 -6.50 -17.26
N THR A 47 -12.99 -6.84 -16.02
CA THR A 47 -13.01 -8.24 -15.57
C THR A 47 -14.20 -8.57 -14.68
N SER A 48 -15.03 -9.52 -15.11
CA SER A 48 -16.10 -10.14 -14.32
C SER A 48 -15.60 -11.03 -13.16
N PHE A 49 -14.30 -11.00 -12.85
CA PHE A 49 -13.66 -11.89 -11.89
C PHE A 49 -12.82 -11.08 -10.89
N LEU A 50 -12.96 -11.37 -9.60
CA LEU A 50 -12.25 -10.72 -8.48
C LEU A 50 -10.82 -11.27 -8.26
N ILE A 51 -10.39 -12.21 -9.11
CA ILE A 51 -9.08 -12.87 -9.03
C ILE A 51 -8.22 -12.43 -10.21
N PHE A 52 -7.06 -11.86 -9.91
CA PHE A 52 -6.13 -11.28 -10.87
C PHE A 52 -4.76 -11.93 -10.80
N GLN A 53 -3.98 -11.82 -11.88
CA GLN A 53 -2.53 -12.01 -11.77
C GLN A 53 -1.90 -10.77 -11.14
N MET A 54 -0.95 -10.98 -10.22
CA MET A 54 -0.31 -9.86 -9.52
C MET A 54 0.41 -8.90 -10.49
N THR A 55 1.01 -9.45 -11.55
CA THR A 55 1.65 -8.69 -12.64
C THR A 55 0.69 -7.69 -13.29
N ALA A 56 -0.53 -8.09 -13.61
CA ALA A 56 -1.53 -7.22 -14.24
C ALA A 56 -1.89 -6.02 -13.36
N ILE A 57 -2.02 -6.23 -12.04
CA ILE A 57 -2.29 -5.15 -11.08
C ILE A 57 -1.08 -4.21 -10.99
N LYS A 58 0.14 -4.74 -10.87
CA LYS A 58 1.37 -3.94 -10.82
C LYS A 58 1.55 -3.09 -12.08
N GLU A 59 1.31 -3.68 -13.25
CA GLU A 59 1.39 -3.00 -14.55
C GLU A 59 0.29 -1.95 -14.70
N GLY A 60 -0.94 -2.26 -14.31
CA GLY A 60 -2.06 -1.32 -14.33
C GLY A 60 -1.79 -0.07 -13.48
N LEU A 61 -1.35 -0.28 -12.23
CA LEU A 61 -0.96 0.82 -11.34
C LEU A 61 0.23 1.60 -11.89
N THR A 62 1.27 0.91 -12.38
CA THR A 62 2.47 1.59 -12.93
C THR A 62 2.13 2.42 -14.16
N LYS A 63 1.26 1.90 -15.04
CA LYS A 63 0.79 2.63 -16.24
C LYS A 63 -0.02 3.86 -15.88
N PHE A 64 -0.90 3.76 -14.88
CA PHE A 64 -1.77 4.87 -14.47
C PHE A 64 -0.98 5.96 -13.73
N TYR A 65 -0.11 5.58 -12.80
CA TYR A 65 0.59 6.51 -11.92
C TYR A 65 1.99 6.93 -12.40
N GLY A 66 2.55 6.24 -13.39
CA GLY A 66 3.93 6.45 -13.84
C GLY A 66 5.00 6.02 -12.83
N VAL A 67 4.59 5.42 -11.70
CA VAL A 67 5.45 4.91 -10.63
C VAL A 67 4.95 3.57 -10.13
N THR A 68 5.83 2.76 -9.56
CA THR A 68 5.48 1.45 -8.99
C THR A 68 5.24 1.57 -7.48
N PRO A 69 3.98 1.41 -7.01
CA PRO A 69 3.67 1.34 -5.59
C PRO A 69 4.05 -0.01 -4.98
N LYS A 70 4.13 -0.08 -3.64
CA LYS A 70 4.31 -1.34 -2.91
C LYS A 70 2.94 -1.95 -2.61
N ILE A 71 2.76 -3.23 -2.90
CA ILE A 71 1.50 -3.96 -2.68
C ILE A 71 1.75 -5.03 -1.64
N GLN A 72 0.93 -5.05 -0.59
CA GLN A 72 0.99 -6.04 0.47
C GLN A 72 -0.31 -6.84 0.55
N CYS A 73 -0.14 -8.14 0.77
CA CYS A 73 -1.20 -9.12 0.78
C CYS A 73 -1.20 -9.90 2.09
N LEU A 74 -2.40 -10.37 2.45
CA LEU A 74 -2.56 -11.48 3.36
C LEU A 74 -2.28 -12.79 2.60
N PRO A 75 -1.54 -13.74 3.19
CA PRO A 75 -1.32 -15.04 2.57
C PRO A 75 -2.66 -15.80 2.43
N PRO A 76 -2.77 -16.73 1.47
CA PRO A 76 -3.96 -17.57 1.32
C PRO A 76 -4.29 -18.32 2.61
N GLU A 77 -5.58 -18.45 2.93
CA GLU A 77 -6.03 -19.33 4.01
C GLU A 77 -5.92 -20.82 3.63
N GLU A 78 -6.11 -21.71 4.61
CA GLU A 78 -6.09 -23.15 4.35
C GLU A 78 -7.19 -23.52 3.34
N GLY A 79 -6.80 -24.11 2.21
CA GLY A 79 -7.69 -24.44 1.10
C GLY A 79 -7.83 -23.34 0.04
N GLU A 80 -7.34 -22.13 0.30
CA GLU A 80 -7.31 -21.06 -0.69
C GLU A 80 -6.04 -21.13 -1.56
N LYS A 81 -6.18 -20.67 -2.80
CA LYS A 81 -5.07 -20.60 -3.76
C LYS A 81 -4.63 -19.15 -4.05
N ALA A 82 -5.45 -18.18 -3.64
CA ALA A 82 -5.23 -16.78 -3.91
C ALA A 82 -4.83 -16.05 -2.61
N GLN A 83 -3.88 -15.14 -2.72
CA GLN A 83 -3.60 -14.17 -1.66
C GLN A 83 -4.58 -13.00 -1.75
N THR A 84 -4.78 -12.25 -0.68
CA THR A 84 -5.74 -11.12 -0.67
C THR A 84 -5.01 -9.79 -0.52
N ILE A 85 -5.27 -8.81 -1.40
CA ILE A 85 -4.73 -7.45 -1.24
C ILE A 85 -5.25 -6.84 0.06
N GLY A 86 -4.35 -6.40 0.92
CA GLY A 86 -4.69 -5.67 2.14
C GLY A 86 -4.22 -4.22 2.15
N GLN A 87 -3.11 -3.91 1.47
CA GLN A 87 -2.55 -2.55 1.49
C GLN A 87 -1.81 -2.22 0.19
N ILE A 88 -1.97 -0.98 -0.27
CA ILE A 88 -1.20 -0.39 -1.37
C ILE A 88 -0.53 0.88 -0.84
N GLU A 89 0.78 0.94 -0.90
CA GLU A 89 1.57 2.09 -0.45
C GLU A 89 2.10 2.88 -1.65
N PHE A 90 1.83 4.18 -1.65
CA PHE A 90 2.42 5.14 -2.58
C PHE A 90 3.55 5.89 -1.90
N CYS A 91 4.69 6.00 -2.57
CA CYS A 91 5.86 6.66 -2.05
C CYS A 91 6.00 8.06 -2.62
N PHE A 92 6.40 9.00 -1.76
CA PHE A 92 6.61 10.40 -2.11
C PHE A 92 8.04 10.82 -1.77
N THR A 93 8.59 11.76 -2.52
CA THR A 93 9.79 12.50 -2.11
C THR A 93 9.48 13.42 -0.93
N LYS A 94 10.50 14.07 -0.35
CA LYS A 94 10.29 15.07 0.71
C LYS A 94 9.56 16.32 0.19
N GLU A 95 9.61 16.54 -1.11
CA GLU A 95 8.89 17.58 -1.85
C GLU A 95 7.48 17.12 -2.26
N LEU A 96 7.03 15.97 -1.72
CA LEU A 96 5.71 15.38 -1.91
C LEU A 96 5.38 15.05 -3.36
N GLN A 97 6.39 14.69 -4.15
CA GLN A 97 6.24 14.20 -5.52
C GLN A 97 6.20 12.67 -5.54
N LEU A 98 5.29 12.08 -6.33
CA LEU A 98 5.20 10.62 -6.49
C LEU A 98 6.52 10.05 -7.00
N ARG A 99 6.94 8.92 -6.44
CA ARG A 99 8.14 8.17 -6.84
C ARG A 99 7.93 6.68 -6.69
N ASN A 100 8.79 5.90 -7.34
CA ASN A 100 8.86 4.45 -7.11
C ASN A 100 9.11 4.13 -5.63
N CYS A 101 8.34 3.18 -5.11
CA CYS A 101 8.61 2.56 -3.82
C CYS A 101 9.78 1.59 -3.96
N THR A 102 10.98 2.06 -3.67
CA THR A 102 12.17 1.22 -3.60
C THR A 102 12.27 0.60 -2.21
N GLU A 103 12.40 -0.72 -2.14
CA GLU A 103 12.86 -1.40 -0.91
C GLU A 103 14.17 -0.74 -0.46
N PRO A 104 14.30 -0.32 0.81
CA PRO A 104 15.57 0.23 1.29
C PRO A 104 16.66 -0.82 1.11
N LYS A 105 17.70 -0.50 0.35
CA LYS A 105 18.92 -1.31 0.26
C LYS A 105 19.69 -1.16 1.57
N GLY A 106 19.27 -1.90 2.60
CA GLY A 106 19.89 -1.87 3.94
C GLY A 106 19.24 -2.87 4.89
N GLU A 107 19.92 -4.00 5.08
CA GLU A 107 19.80 -4.96 6.19
C GLU A 107 18.41 -5.55 6.51
N SER A 108 18.12 -6.63 5.79
CA SER A 108 17.43 -7.78 6.38
C SER A 108 18.26 -8.30 7.57
N SER A 109 17.96 -7.87 8.80
CA SER A 109 17.99 -8.74 9.99
C SER A 109 17.54 -8.01 11.25
N ARG A 110 16.47 -8.55 11.86
CA ARG A 110 16.20 -8.61 13.32
C ARG A 110 15.75 -7.34 14.03
N LEU A 111 14.43 -7.16 14.08
CA LEU A 111 13.67 -7.10 15.35
C LEU A 111 12.38 -7.91 15.17
N GLN A 112 12.52 -9.22 14.94
CA GLN A 112 11.50 -10.18 15.33
C GLN A 112 11.70 -10.40 16.83
N THR A 113 11.03 -9.59 17.64
CA THR A 113 10.92 -9.86 19.07
C THR A 113 9.44 -10.09 19.37
N ASP A 114 9.12 -11.38 19.53
CA ASP A 114 8.00 -11.96 20.25
C ASP A 114 6.74 -11.09 20.44
N LEU A 115 5.80 -11.26 19.52
CA LEU A 115 4.41 -11.47 19.93
C LEU A 115 3.74 -12.43 18.94
N GLN A 116 3.87 -13.73 19.20
CA GLN A 116 2.93 -14.72 18.67
C GLN A 116 1.54 -14.38 19.23
N LEU A 117 0.78 -13.59 18.48
CA LEU A 117 -0.63 -13.36 18.75
C LEU A 117 -1.41 -13.23 17.44
N GLY A 118 -1.61 -14.35 16.75
CA GLY A 118 -2.80 -14.64 15.94
C GLY A 118 -3.25 -13.68 14.83
N THR A 119 -2.53 -12.61 14.53
CA THR A 119 -2.86 -11.66 13.46
C THR A 119 -2.03 -12.02 12.24
N ARG A 120 -2.68 -12.45 11.16
CA ARG A 120 -2.02 -12.67 9.87
C ARG A 120 -1.44 -11.34 9.39
N GLU A 121 -0.13 -11.18 9.47
CA GLU A 121 0.54 -9.93 9.09
C GLU A 121 0.56 -9.77 7.56
N LEU A 122 0.41 -8.53 7.12
CA LEU A 122 0.58 -8.16 5.72
C LEU A 122 2.04 -8.32 5.29
N SER A 123 2.26 -8.97 4.16
CA SER A 123 3.59 -9.15 3.56
C SER A 123 3.58 -8.73 2.10
N VAL A 124 4.74 -8.53 1.48
CA VAL A 124 4.81 -8.21 0.04
C VAL A 124 4.11 -9.30 -0.76
N CYS A 125 3.18 -8.93 -1.62
CA CYS A 125 2.42 -9.90 -2.40
C CYS A 125 3.34 -10.76 -3.27
N ASN A 126 3.06 -12.06 -3.34
CA ASN A 126 3.80 -13.00 -4.16
C ASN A 126 3.41 -12.86 -5.64
N ASP A 127 4.37 -12.60 -6.52
CA ASP A 127 4.10 -12.38 -7.94
C ASP A 127 3.54 -13.60 -8.69
N THR A 128 3.74 -14.82 -8.16
CA THR A 128 3.30 -16.05 -8.81
C THR A 128 1.90 -16.50 -8.38
N LEU A 129 1.36 -15.96 -7.28
CA LEU A 129 0.06 -16.37 -6.76
C LEU A 129 -1.06 -15.49 -7.33
N PRO A 130 -2.23 -16.06 -7.64
CA PRO A 130 -3.44 -15.30 -7.92
C PRO A 130 -3.78 -14.37 -6.75
N VAL A 131 -4.42 -13.25 -7.06
CA VAL A 131 -4.70 -12.17 -6.11
C VAL A 131 -6.18 -11.87 -6.09
N TYR A 132 -6.77 -11.98 -4.90
CA TYR A 132 -8.12 -11.53 -4.63
C TYR A 132 -8.13 -10.06 -4.22
N TYR A 133 -8.97 -9.28 -4.88
CA TYR A 133 -9.28 -7.90 -4.48
C TYR A 133 -10.69 -7.86 -3.89
N PRO A 134 -10.86 -7.63 -2.57
CA PRO A 134 -12.17 -7.66 -1.94
C PRO A 134 -13.04 -6.51 -2.46
N SER A 135 -14.25 -6.82 -2.92
CA SER A 135 -15.19 -5.85 -3.50
C SER A 135 -15.81 -4.90 -2.47
N GLN A 136 -15.60 -5.12 -1.16
CA GLN A 136 -16.09 -4.25 -0.08
C GLN A 136 -15.06 -4.19 1.06
N VAL A 137 -14.78 -2.97 1.53
CA VAL A 137 -14.24 -2.74 2.87
C VAL A 137 -15.46 -2.70 3.79
N GLN A 138 -15.61 -3.70 4.64
CA GLN A 138 -16.72 -3.79 5.60
C GLN A 138 -16.49 -2.85 6.78
#